data_AF-A0A1F7S170-F1
#
_entry.id   AF-A0A1F7S170-F1
#
_cell.length_a   1.000
_cell.length_b   1.000
_cell.length_c   1.000
_cell.angle_alpha   90.00
_cell.angle_beta   90.00
_cell.angle_gamma   90.00
#
_symmetry.space_group_name_H-M   'P 1'
#
loop_
_entity.id
_entity.type
_entity.pdbx_description
1 polymer ?
#
loop_
_entity_poly.entity_id
_entity_poly.type
_entity_poly.pdbx_seq_one_letter_code
_entity_poly.pdbx_strand_id
1 'polypeptide(L)'
;MKEQDFFNEKKEFKKTTYTCPKCGQSDAHDIQWIRREKKSSPPRGANSEDLAKFRSAQNYIIRIDDKVVCKNNRCRNRFDIPDSKSIYFI
;
A
#
# COMPACT_ATOMS: atom_id res chain seq x y z
N MET A 1 -5.17 19.04 -14.92
CA MET A 1 -4.96 18.68 -13.49
C MET A 1 -4.12 17.41 -13.42
N LYS A 2 -3.28 17.23 -12.40
CA LYS A 2 -2.58 15.96 -12.17
C LYS A 2 -3.51 15.04 -11.39
N GLU A 3 -3.56 13.76 -11.78
CA GLU A 3 -4.41 12.72 -11.18
C GLU A 3 -4.19 12.54 -9.66
N GLN A 4 -3.06 13.02 -9.12
CA GLN A 4 -2.80 13.07 -7.67
C GLN A 4 -3.72 14.02 -6.89
N ASP A 5 -4.31 15.03 -7.53
CA ASP A 5 -5.16 15.99 -6.80
C ASP A 5 -6.54 15.42 -6.43
N PHE A 6 -6.91 14.26 -6.99
CA PHE A 6 -8.22 13.63 -6.79
C PHE A 6 -8.29 12.68 -5.60
N PHE A 7 -7.13 12.31 -5.04
CA PHE A 7 -7.03 11.30 -4.00
C PHE A 7 -6.41 11.87 -2.74
N ASN A 8 -6.93 11.47 -1.58
CA ASN A 8 -6.26 11.65 -0.31
C ASN A 8 -5.32 10.46 -0.13
N GLU A 9 -4.02 10.71 -0.15
CA GLU A 9 -2.99 9.71 0.14
C GLU A 9 -2.72 9.70 1.64
N LYS A 10 -3.02 8.58 2.30
CA LYS A 10 -2.69 8.35 3.71
C LYS A 10 -1.69 7.22 3.82
N LYS A 11 -0.60 7.45 4.54
CA LYS A 11 0.37 6.41 4.88
C LYS A 11 -0.13 5.66 6.11
N GLU A 12 -0.18 4.34 6.03
CA GLU A 12 -0.61 3.44 7.09
C GLU A 12 0.44 2.35 7.27
N PHE A 13 0.78 2.01 8.51
CA PHE A 13 1.64 0.86 8.80
C PHE A 13 0.78 -0.29 9.26
N LYS A 14 0.82 -1.41 8.52
CA LYS A 14 0.07 -2.61 8.85
C LYS A 14 1.02 -3.69 9.31
N LYS A 15 0.77 -4.26 10.48
CA LYS A 15 1.51 -5.41 10.99
C LYS A 15 1.05 -6.65 10.23
N THR A 16 1.98 -7.38 9.62
CA THR A 16 1.70 -8.65 8.94
C THR A 16 2.76 -9.66 9.32
N THR A 17 2.31 -10.87 9.65
CA THR A 17 3.19 -11.96 10.05
C THR A 17 3.82 -12.58 8.81
N TYR A 18 5.14 -12.61 8.76
CA TYR A 18 5.88 -13.28 7.70
C TYR A 18 6.85 -14.30 8.29
N THR A 19 7.02 -15.40 7.58
CA THR A 19 7.98 -16.44 7.93
C THR A 19 9.27 -16.23 7.16
N CYS A 20 10.39 -16.13 7.87
CA CYS A 20 11.68 -15.93 7.23
C CYS A 20 12.13 -17.24 6.52
N PRO A 21 12.45 -17.21 5.22
CA PRO A 21 12.87 -18.41 4.49
C PRO A 21 14.25 -18.94 4.92
N LYS A 22 15.06 -18.13 5.61
CA LYS A 22 16.42 -18.53 6.04
C LYS A 22 16.44 -19.23 7.40
N CYS A 23 15.64 -18.78 8.36
CA CYS A 23 15.61 -19.34 9.72
C CYS A 23 14.29 -19.98 10.12
N GLY A 24 13.25 -19.89 9.28
CA GLY A 24 11.91 -20.45 9.55
C GLY A 24 11.10 -19.71 10.61
N GLN A 25 11.60 -18.60 11.16
CA GLN A 25 10.92 -17.87 12.22
C GLN A 25 9.79 -17.00 11.66
N SER A 26 8.61 -17.10 12.27
CA SER A 26 7.42 -16.31 11.95
C SER A 26 7.31 -15.11 12.88
N ASP A 27 7.39 -13.90 12.35
CA ASP A 27 7.34 -12.66 13.12
C ASP A 27 6.42 -11.62 12.49
N ALA A 28 5.87 -10.73 13.31
CA ALA A 28 5.07 -9.61 12.85
C ALA A 28 5.98 -8.47 12.35
N HIS A 29 5.91 -8.14 11.07
CA HIS A 29 6.63 -7.04 10.45
C HIS A 29 5.67 -5.87 10.17
N ASP A 30 6.14 -4.66 10.41
CA ASP A 30 5.44 -3.44 10.08
C ASP A 30 5.68 -3.12 8.61
N ILE A 31 4.64 -3.24 7.79
CA ILE A 31 4.68 -2.97 6.35
C ILE A 31 4.04 -1.62 6.11
N GLN A 32 4.69 -0.76 5.30
CA GLN A 32 4.11 0.51 4.91
C GLN A 32 3.13 0.32 3.74
N TRP A 33 1.95 0.91 3.91
CA TRP A 33 0.87 0.97 2.94
C TRP A 33 0.55 2.44 2.64
N ILE A 34 0.15 2.72 1.41
CA ILE A 34 -0.46 3.98 1.03
C ILE A 34 -1.90 3.69 0.66
N ARG A 35 -2.83 4.20 1.48
CA ARG A 35 -4.25 4.24 1.16
C ARG A 35 -4.53 5.44 0.29
N ARG A 36 -5.08 5.20 -0.89
CA ARG A 36 -5.61 6.23 -1.78
C ARG A 36 -7.12 6.19 -1.69
N GLU A 37 -7.65 7.17 -0.96
CA GLU A 37 -9.09 7.37 -0.81
C GLU A 37 -9.54 8.43 -1.80
N LYS A 38 -10.60 8.14 -2.56
CA LYS A 38 -11.24 9.11 -3.44
C LYS A 38 -11.76 10.28 -2.59
N LYS A 39 -11.43 11.51 -2.99
CA LYS A 39 -11.96 12.71 -2.31
C LYS A 39 -13.49 12.77 -2.43
N SER A 40 -14.15 13.39 -1.46
CA SER A 40 -15.63 13.47 -1.47
C SER A 40 -16.19 14.47 -2.49
N SER A 41 -15.34 15.32 -3.08
CA SER A 41 -15.72 16.33 -4.07
C SER A 41 -14.68 16.37 -5.18
N PRO A 42 -15.10 16.52 -6.46
CA PRO A 42 -14.16 16.73 -7.55
C PRO A 42 -13.43 18.08 -7.38
N PRO A 43 -12.15 18.18 -7.78
CA PRO A 43 -11.41 19.43 -7.69
C PRO A 43 -12.06 20.52 -8.55
N ARG A 44 -11.98 21.76 -8.05
CA ARG A 44 -12.57 22.95 -8.70
C ARG A 44 -11.87 23.17 -10.05
N GLY A 45 -12.58 22.90 -11.15
CA GLY A 45 -12.04 22.97 -12.51
C GLY A 45 -11.89 21.61 -13.22
N ALA A 46 -12.50 20.55 -12.69
CA ALA A 46 -12.53 19.24 -13.33
C ALA A 46 -13.32 19.28 -14.67
N ASN A 47 -12.68 18.84 -15.75
CA ASN A 47 -13.33 18.62 -17.04
C ASN A 47 -14.23 17.37 -16.99
N SER A 48 -15.08 17.20 -18.01
CA SER A 48 -16.00 16.07 -18.17
C SER A 48 -15.31 14.69 -18.08
N GLU A 49 -14.11 14.56 -18.66
CA GLU A 49 -13.30 13.33 -18.60
C GLU A 49 -12.82 13.02 -17.17
N ASP A 50 -12.50 14.06 -16.41
CA ASP A 50 -11.99 13.93 -15.06
C ASP A 50 -13.11 13.52 -14.08
N LEU A 51 -14.32 14.04 -14.30
CA LEU A 51 -15.53 13.58 -13.62
C LEU A 51 -15.83 12.10 -13.90
N ALA A 52 -15.61 11.62 -15.13
CA ALA A 52 -15.79 10.22 -15.48
C ALA A 52 -14.76 9.32 -14.77
N LYS A 53 -13.48 9.70 -14.79
CA LYS A 53 -12.40 9.00 -14.07
C LYS A 53 -12.65 8.99 -12.56
N PHE A 54 -13.06 10.12 -11.99
CA PHE A 54 -13.42 10.22 -10.59
C PHE A 54 -14.59 9.29 -10.23
N ARG A 55 -15.64 9.20 -11.07
CA ARG A 55 -16.75 8.28 -10.84
C ARG A 55 -16.32 6.81 -10.82
N SER A 56 -15.46 6.41 -11.76
CA SER A 56 -14.96 5.03 -11.87
C SER A 56 -13.85 4.67 -10.87
N ALA A 57 -13.20 5.66 -10.27
CA ALA A 57 -12.13 5.43 -9.31
C ALA A 57 -12.66 4.77 -8.03
N GLN A 58 -12.08 3.62 -7.70
CA GLN A 58 -12.29 2.93 -6.41
C GLN A 58 -11.18 3.30 -5.42
N ASN A 59 -11.47 3.08 -4.14
CA ASN A 59 -10.46 3.22 -3.10
C ASN A 59 -9.52 2.01 -3.17
N TYR A 60 -8.22 2.24 -3.00
CA TYR A 60 -7.25 1.16 -2.99
C TYR A 60 -6.08 1.46 -2.05
N ILE A 61 -5.44 0.40 -1.57
CA ILE A 61 -4.21 0.46 -0.81
C ILE A 61 -3.08 -0.16 -1.62
N ILE A 62 -1.92 0.47 -1.60
CA ILE A 62 -0.71 0.01 -2.26
C ILE A 62 0.33 -0.27 -1.19
N ARG A 63 0.96 -1.45 -1.25
CA ARG A 63 2.12 -1.78 -0.43
C ARG A 63 3.36 -1.07 -0.97
N ILE A 64 4.13 -0.42 -0.09
CA ILE A 64 5.36 0.28 -0.49
C ILE A 64 6.61 -0.55 -0.21
N ASP A 65 6.62 -1.27 0.91
CA ASP A 65 7.73 -2.17 1.22
C ASP A 65 7.63 -3.45 0.40
N ASP A 66 8.72 -3.79 -0.27
CA ASP A 66 8.85 -5.05 -1.01
C ASP A 66 9.70 -6.08 -0.24
N LYS A 67 10.54 -5.59 0.68
CA LYS A 67 11.48 -6.40 1.45
C LYS A 67 11.35 -6.12 2.93
N VAL A 68 11.49 -7.18 3.73
CA VAL A 68 11.53 -7.10 5.19
C VAL A 68 12.82 -7.67 5.73
N VAL A 69 13.27 -7.11 6.85
CA VAL A 69 14.40 -7.65 7.62
C VAL A 69 13.83 -8.56 8.69
N CYS A 70 14.31 -9.81 8.75
CA CYS A 70 13.97 -10.73 9.82
C CYS A 70 14.28 -10.11 11.20
N LYS A 71 13.29 -10.13 12.12
CA LYS A 71 13.42 -9.58 13.48
C LYS A 71 14.38 -10.39 14.36
N ASN A 72 14.70 -11.62 14.00
CA ASN A 72 15.69 -12.41 14.72
C ASN A 72 17.11 -11.82 14.54
N ASN A 73 17.68 -11.32 15.63
CA ASN A 73 19.03 -10.73 15.68
C ASN A 73 20.14 -11.64 15.13
N ARG A 74 19.99 -12.97 15.23
CA ARG A 74 20.96 -13.94 14.70
C ARG A 74 20.89 -14.09 13.18
N CYS A 75 19.70 -13.93 12.61
CA CYS A 75 19.47 -14.14 11.18
C CYS A 75 19.64 -12.83 10.39
N ARG A 76 18.92 -11.76 10.80
CA ARG A 76 18.85 -10.42 10.16
C ARG A 76 18.75 -10.45 8.63
N ASN A 77 18.23 -11.54 8.07
CA ASN A 77 18.15 -11.73 6.65
C ASN A 77 17.12 -10.77 6.05
N ARG A 78 17.48 -10.12 4.95
CA ARG A 78 16.53 -9.36 4.12
C ARG A 78 15.90 -10.33 3.15
N PHE A 79 14.59 -10.49 3.21
CA PHE A 79 13.84 -11.33 2.29
C PHE A 79 12.70 -10.54 1.67
N ASP A 80 12.31 -10.99 0.48
CA ASP A 80 11.20 -10.44 -0.27
C ASP A 80 9.87 -10.89 0.36
N ILE A 81 8.88 -10.01 0.39
CA ILE A 81 7.56 -10.36 0.89
C ILE A 81 6.88 -11.29 -0.13
N PRO A 82 6.69 -12.59 0.17
CA PRO A 82 6.22 -13.57 -0.81
C PRO A 82 4.82 -13.19 -1.29
N ASP A 83 4.70 -12.98 -2.62
CA ASP A 83 3.51 -12.77 -3.47
C ASP A 83 2.19 -12.41 -2.75
N SER A 84 2.27 -11.47 -1.81
CA SER A 84 1.10 -10.95 -1.11
C SER A 84 0.66 -9.74 -1.91
N LYS A 85 -0.41 -9.88 -2.69
CA LYS A 85 -1.03 -8.85 -3.55
C LYS A 85 -0.59 -7.43 -3.16
N SER A 86 0.22 -6.78 -3.99
CA SER A 86 0.77 -5.45 -3.71
C SER A 86 -0.30 -4.35 -3.72
N ILE A 87 -1.50 -4.66 -4.24
CA ILE A 87 -2.65 -3.77 -4.34
C ILE A 87 -3.88 -4.49 -3.77
N TYR A 88 -4.60 -3.83 -2.86
CA TYR A 88 -5.93 -4.24 -2.45
C TYR A 88 -6.93 -3.13 -2.76
N PHE A 89 -8.01 -3.49 -3.44
CA PHE A 89 -9.15 -2.60 -3.65
C PHE A 89 -10.06 -2.67 -2.41
N ILE A 90 -10.52 -1.52 -1.92
CA ILE A 90 -11.42 -1.36 -0.78
C ILE A 90 -12.84 -1.10 -1.27
#